data_AF-A0A351Y4A6-F1
#
_entry.id   AF-A0A351Y4A6-F1
#
_cell.length_a   1.000
_cell.length_b   1.000
_cell.length_c   1.000
_cell.angle_alpha   90.00
_cell.angle_beta   90.00
_cell.angle_gamma   90.00
#
_symmetry.space_group_name_H-M   'P 1'
#
loop_
_entity.id
_entity.type
_entity.pdbx_description
1 polymer ?
#
loop_
_entity_poly.entity_id
_entity_poly.type
_entity_poly.pdbx_seq_one_letter_code
_entity_poly.pdbx_strand_id
1 'polypeptide(L)' 'MFVMKAVIVAAGFGTRMLPITKTVPKEMLPVGDRPIIQYTIE' A
#
# COMPACT_ATOMS: atom_id res chain seq x y z
N MET A 1 27.91 5.49 -0.75
CA MET A 1 27.24 4.18 -0.90
C MET A 1 25.89 4.43 -1.54
N PHE A 2 25.63 3.87 -2.72
CA PHE A 2 24.36 4.04 -3.42
C PHE A 2 23.43 2.88 -3.07
N VAL A 3 22.21 3.18 -2.63
CA VAL A 3 21.18 2.18 -2.34
C VAL A 3 20.31 2.02 -3.57
N MET A 4 20.34 0.85 -4.20
CA MET A 4 19.66 0.58 -5.48
C MET A 4 18.34 -0.18 -5.33
N LYS A 5 18.06 -0.72 -4.14
CA LYS A 5 16.92 -1.61 -3.90
C LYS A 5 16.24 -1.23 -2.60
N ALA A 6 14.92 -1.31 -2.60
CA ALA A 6 14.09 -1.16 -1.43
C ALA A 6 13.20 -2.41 -1.28
N VAL A 7 12.79 -2.71 -0.05
CA VAL A 7 11.82 -3.76 0.27
C VAL A 7 10.62 -3.10 0.94
N ILE A 8 9.43 -3.32 0.39
CA ILE A 8 8.18 -2.80 0.94
C ILE A 8 7.36 -3.98 1.44
N VAL A 9 6.96 -3.94 2.71
CA VAL A 9 6.16 -5.01 3.33
C VAL A 9 4.67 -4.70 3.14
N ALA A 10 4.06 -5.34 2.14
CA ALA A 10 2.68 -5.09 1.70
C ALA A 10 1.76 -6.33 1.83
N ALA A 11 2.03 -7.22 2.81
CA ALA A 11 1.34 -8.51 2.91
C ALA A 11 0.20 -8.56 3.95
N GLY A 12 -0.04 -7.48 4.72
CA GLY A 12 -1.01 -7.50 5.81
C GLY A 12 -2.45 -7.25 5.36
N PHE A 13 -3.42 -8.04 5.84
CA PHE A 13 -4.83 -7.97 5.40
C PHE A 13 -5.62 -6.69 5.70
N GLY A 14 -5.11 -5.78 6.54
CA GLY A 14 -5.77 -4.49 6.77
C GLY A 14 -7.15 -4.59 7.43
N THR A 15 -7.33 -5.48 8.42
CA THR A 15 -8.64 -5.81 9.02
C THR A 15 -9.39 -4.63 9.66
N ARG A 16 -8.69 -3.56 10.04
CA ARG A 16 -9.30 -2.32 10.58
C ARG A 16 -10.08 -1.52 9.52
N MET A 17 -9.84 -1.78 8.23
CA MET A 17 -10.50 -1.11 7.11
C MET A 17 -11.52 -2.01 6.39
N LEU A 18 -11.96 -3.09 7.05
CA LEU A 18 -13.09 -3.86 6.56
C LEU A 18 -14.36 -2.99 6.53
N PRO A 19 -15.27 -3.18 5.55
CA PRO A 19 -15.27 -4.28 4.58
C PRO A 19 -14.42 -4.03 3.32
N ILE A 20 -13.85 -2.82 3.17
CA ILE A 20 -13.17 -2.39 1.94
C ILE A 20 -11.98 -3.30 1.64
N THR A 21 -11.18 -3.60 2.66
CA THR A 21 -9.98 -4.45 2.53
C THR A 21 -10.26 -5.95 2.40
N LYS A 22 -11.54 -6.37 2.32
CA LYS A 22 -11.88 -7.79 2.10
C LYS A 22 -11.54 -8.25 0.69
N THR A 23 -11.64 -7.35 -0.29
CA THR A 23 -11.43 -7.64 -1.71
C THR A 23 -10.37 -6.75 -2.35
N VAL A 24 -10.04 -5.63 -1.72
CA VAL A 24 -9.02 -4.69 -2.19
C VAL A 24 -7.82 -4.70 -1.22
N PRO A 25 -6.57 -4.88 -1.69
CA PRO A 25 -5.40 -4.74 -0.84
C PRO A 25 -5.34 -3.36 -0.17
N LYS A 26 -4.89 -3.28 1.08
CA LYS A 26 -4.89 -2.02 1.84
C LYS A 26 -3.99 -0.94 1.22
N GLU A 27 -2.93 -1.35 0.51
CA GLU A 27 -1.98 -0.47 -0.16
C GLU A 27 -2.54 0.12 -1.47
N MET A 28 -3.61 -0.46 -2.01
CA MET A 28 -4.29 0.02 -3.22
C MET A 28 -5.44 0.99 -2.92
N LEU A 29 -5.74 1.24 -1.64
CA LEU A 29 -6.77 2.21 -1.28
C LEU A 29 -6.36 3.62 -1.75
N PRO A 30 -7.29 4.41 -2.30
CA PRO A 30 -6.97 5.73 -2.81
C PRO A 30 -6.76 6.74 -1.67
N VAL A 31 -5.74 7.58 -1.83
CA VAL A 31 -5.57 8.84 -1.10
C VAL A 31 -5.58 9.93 -2.16
N GLY A 32 -6.68 10.68 -2.24
CA GLY A 32 -6.92 11.55 -3.39
C GLY A 32 -7.11 10.74 -4.67
N ASP A 33 -6.28 11.02 -5.68
CA ASP A 33 -6.32 10.42 -7.02
C ASP A 33 -5.35 9.25 -7.21
N ARG A 34 -4.55 8.91 -6.19
CA ARG A 34 -3.51 7.87 -6.27
C ARG A 34 -3.63 6.82 -5.15
N PRO A 35 -3.21 5.57 -5.39
CA PRO A 35 -3.18 4.56 -4.34
C PRO A 35 -2.06 4.84 -3.32
N ILE A 36 -2.24 4.42 -2.07
CA ILE A 36 -1.25 4.57 -0.99
C ILE A 36 0.14 4.06 -1.39
N ILE A 37 0.24 2.94 -2.11
CA ILE A 37 1.53 2.37 -2.52
C ILE A 37 2.33 3.30 -3.44
N GLN A 38 1.65 4.14 -4.23
CA GLN A 38 2.33 5.08 -5.13
C GLN A 38 3.08 6.16 -4.34
N TYR A 39 2.47 6.68 -3.27
CA TYR A 39 3.15 7.59 -2.32
C TYR A 39 4.30 6.94 -1.55
N THR A 40 4.39 5.61 -1.54
CA THR A 40 5.51 4.89 -0.92
C THR A 40 6.68 4.72 -1.89
N ILE A 41 6.41 4.77 -3.20
CA ILE A 41 7.39 4.54 -4.27
C ILE A 41 7.95 5.88 -4.81
N GLU A 42 7.09 6.88 -4.97
CA GLU A 42 7.42 8.24 -5.45
C GLU A 42 7.77 9.20 -4.31
#